data_AF-A0A8S3H4V3-F1
#
_entry.id   AF-A0A8S3H4V3-F1
#
_cell.length_a   1.000
_cell.length_b   1.000
_cell.length_c   1.000
_cell.angle_alpha   90.00
_cell.angle_beta   90.00
_cell.angle_gamma   90.00
#
_symmetry.space_group_name_H-M   'P 1'
#
loop_
_entity.id
_entity.type
_entity.pdbx_description
1 polymer ?
#
loop_
_entity_poly.entity_id
_entity_poly.type
_entity_poly.pdbx_seq_one_letter_code
_entity_poly.pdbx_strand_id
1 'polypeptide(L)'
;MANETGAFFFLIHGSEIMYKLPGESELNLQDKLKKLINAPAIIFIDELDVIAPKREKSHGEIEHRFVLQLLTLMDDIQQCSHVIVMAATSRPNSVNPALRRFALEINIGIPDVVARLEIICIHTKNMKLGDDVDLVQIANETYGYVGADLASLFVTQENFRFELNQSNPSALHEIVIEEPRTTWEDIGGLENVKRELQRHVQYYDGHPRKFLKFDTTSSHGVLFFGPPGCGKTLLAKAMANECQSNFISVKGPQLLAMWFGEPEPNVRDVFDKARQAASCVLFFDELDAI
;
A
#
# COMPACT_ATOMS: atom_id res chain seq x y z
N MET A 1 -17.98 -13.74 4.96
CA MET A 1 -17.57 -15.11 4.58
C MET A 1 -17.92 -16.16 5.64
N ALA A 2 -17.16 -16.39 6.71
CA ALA A 2 -17.46 -17.48 7.65
C ALA A 2 -18.87 -17.41 8.28
N ASN A 3 -19.31 -16.21 8.70
CA ASN A 3 -20.66 -15.99 9.22
C ASN A 3 -21.77 -16.24 8.20
N GLU A 4 -21.48 -16.12 6.90
CA GLU A 4 -22.46 -16.32 5.82
C GLU A 4 -22.49 -17.78 5.36
N THR A 5 -21.36 -18.48 5.45
CA THR A 5 -21.23 -19.88 5.00
C THR A 5 -21.47 -20.91 6.11
N GLY A 6 -21.48 -20.48 7.38
CA GLY A 6 -21.55 -21.38 8.53
C GLY A 6 -20.30 -22.24 8.72
N ALA A 7 -19.21 -21.94 7.99
CA ALA A 7 -17.94 -22.64 8.12
C ALA A 7 -17.23 -22.25 9.42
N PHE A 8 -16.50 -23.20 10.00
CA PHE A 8 -15.68 -22.90 11.16
C PHE A 8 -14.54 -21.96 10.77
N PHE A 9 -14.38 -20.85 11.50
CA PHE A 9 -13.33 -19.88 11.26
C PHE A 9 -12.18 -20.06 12.27
N PHE A 10 -10.97 -20.22 11.76
CA PHE A 10 -9.76 -20.34 12.56
C PHE A 10 -8.80 -19.22 12.21
N LEU A 11 -8.56 -18.34 13.18
CA LEU A 11 -7.60 -17.25 13.07
C LEU A 11 -6.27 -17.67 13.68
N ILE A 12 -5.20 -17.44 12.93
CA ILE A 12 -3.82 -17.63 13.34
C ILE A 12 -3.11 -16.29 13.20
N HIS A 13 -2.66 -15.73 14.32
CA HIS A 13 -1.78 -14.56 14.31
C HIS A 13 -0.33 -15.03 14.28
N GLY A 14 0.44 -14.62 13.27
CA GLY A 14 1.83 -15.04 13.11
C GLY A 14 2.69 -14.72 14.35
N SER A 15 2.52 -13.53 14.91
CA SER A 15 3.17 -13.11 16.15
C SER A 15 2.92 -14.05 17.34
N GLU A 16 1.69 -14.50 17.58
CA GLU A 16 1.39 -15.40 18.71
C GLU A 16 2.09 -16.76 18.67
N ILE A 17 2.40 -17.24 17.47
CA ILE A 17 3.03 -18.55 17.25
C ILE A 17 4.53 -18.48 17.57
N MET A 18 5.20 -17.39 17.14
CA MET A 18 6.63 -17.21 17.32
C MET A 18 7.03 -17.02 18.79
N TYR A 19 6.17 -16.40 19.60
CA TYR A 19 6.45 -16.12 21.01
C TYR A 19 6.14 -17.29 21.97
N LYS A 20 5.48 -18.36 21.51
CA LYS A 20 5.25 -19.56 22.33
C LYS A 20 6.46 -20.50 22.28
N LEU A 21 6.73 -21.18 23.39
CA LEU A 21 7.86 -22.12 23.53
C LEU A 21 7.91 -23.09 22.32
N PRO A 22 9.09 -23.26 21.68
CA PRO A 22 9.23 -24.16 20.54
C PRO A 22 8.71 -25.56 20.89
N GLY A 23 7.70 -26.04 20.14
CA GLY A 23 7.05 -27.34 20.33
C GLY A 23 5.62 -27.27 20.88
N GLU A 24 5.31 -26.33 21.79
CA GLU A 24 3.91 -26.13 22.23
C GLU A 24 3.06 -25.46 21.14
N SER A 25 3.65 -24.51 20.43
CA SER A 25 3.03 -23.86 19.27
C SER A 25 2.76 -24.85 18.13
N GLU A 26 3.69 -25.79 17.90
CA GLU A 26 3.59 -26.82 16.86
C GLU A 26 2.47 -27.84 17.16
N LEU A 27 2.44 -28.39 18.38
CA LEU A 27 1.40 -29.34 18.81
C LEU A 27 0.01 -28.71 18.77
N ASN A 28 -0.11 -27.47 19.25
CA ASN A 28 -1.39 -26.75 19.27
C ASN A 28 -1.89 -26.45 17.84
N LEU A 29 -0.98 -26.12 16.92
CA LEU A 29 -1.33 -25.94 15.52
C LEU A 29 -1.80 -27.26 14.88
N GLN A 30 -1.08 -28.36 15.10
CA GLN A 30 -1.46 -29.69 14.60
C GLN A 30 -2.82 -30.14 15.15
N ASP A 31 -3.06 -30.00 16.44
CA ASP A 31 -4.32 -30.41 17.06
C ASP A 31 -5.50 -29.55 16.60
N LYS A 32 -5.28 -28.24 16.37
CA LYS A 32 -6.29 -27.35 15.78
C LYS A 32 -6.63 -27.77 14.36
N LEU A 33 -5.61 -28.08 13.54
CA LEU A 33 -5.81 -28.43 12.14
C LEU A 33 -6.39 -29.84 11.95
N LYS A 34 -6.03 -30.82 12.79
CA LYS A 34 -6.64 -32.16 12.76
C LYS A 34 -8.14 -32.13 13.00
N LYS A 35 -8.64 -31.18 13.79
CA LYS A 35 -10.09 -31.00 14.02
C LYS A 35 -10.83 -30.54 12.76
N LEU A 36 -10.12 -30.03 11.74
CA LEU A 36 -10.69 -29.47 10.51
C LEU A 36 -10.98 -30.50 9.42
N ILE A 37 -10.49 -31.73 9.59
CA ILE A 37 -10.62 -32.77 8.57
C ILE A 37 -12.10 -33.17 8.37
N ASN A 38 -12.97 -32.91 9.35
CA ASN A 38 -14.35 -33.41 9.37
C ASN A 38 -15.45 -32.35 9.13
N ALA A 39 -15.12 -31.07 8.92
CA ALA A 39 -16.12 -30.02 8.77
C ALA A 39 -15.62 -28.85 7.91
N PRO A 40 -16.52 -28.15 7.16
CA PRO A 40 -16.13 -27.01 6.34
C PRO A 40 -15.49 -25.92 7.20
N ALA A 41 -14.30 -25.47 6.80
CA ALA A 41 -13.50 -24.56 7.59
C ALA A 41 -12.76 -23.52 6.75
N ILE A 42 -12.57 -22.33 7.33
CA ILE A 42 -11.73 -21.26 6.79
C ILE A 42 -10.61 -21.03 7.80
N ILE A 43 -9.37 -21.23 7.35
CA ILE A 43 -8.16 -20.91 8.10
C ILE A 43 -7.65 -19.57 7.59
N PHE A 44 -7.50 -18.59 8.47
CA PHE A 44 -6.95 -17.29 8.16
C PHE A 44 -5.63 -17.10 8.92
N ILE A 45 -4.55 -16.89 8.17
CA ILE A 45 -3.21 -16.63 8.70
C ILE A 45 -2.91 -15.15 8.52
N ASP A 46 -2.81 -14.42 9.61
CA ASP A 46 -2.41 -13.01 9.61
C ASP A 46 -0.91 -12.87 9.83
N GLU A 47 -0.31 -11.82 9.29
CA GLU A 47 1.13 -11.54 9.38
C GLU A 47 2.01 -12.72 8.92
N LEU A 48 1.70 -13.32 7.76
CA LEU A 48 2.41 -14.50 7.26
C LEU A 48 3.94 -14.29 7.17
N ASP A 49 4.40 -13.07 6.92
CA ASP A 49 5.81 -12.70 6.86
C ASP A 49 6.56 -12.83 8.19
N VAL A 50 5.85 -12.84 9.33
CA VAL A 50 6.46 -13.03 10.65
C VAL A 50 6.82 -14.50 10.90
N ILE A 51 5.96 -15.43 10.48
CA ILE A 51 6.17 -16.87 10.67
C ILE A 51 6.85 -17.54 9.49
N ALA A 52 6.91 -16.87 8.34
CA ALA A 52 7.48 -17.40 7.12
C ALA A 52 8.37 -16.40 6.38
N PRO A 53 9.44 -15.89 7.01
CA PRO A 53 10.37 -15.01 6.34
C PRO A 53 11.20 -15.74 5.26
N LYS A 54 11.74 -14.98 4.30
CA LYS A 54 12.79 -15.43 3.38
C LYS A 54 14.01 -15.94 4.15
N ARG A 55 14.67 -16.96 3.60
CA ARG A 55 15.82 -17.66 4.22
C ARG A 55 17.01 -16.75 4.57
N GLU A 56 17.19 -15.65 3.85
CA GLU A 56 18.29 -14.71 4.07
C GLU A 56 18.07 -13.80 5.29
N LYS A 57 16.82 -13.67 5.76
CA LYS A 57 16.43 -12.81 6.88
C LYS A 57 16.13 -13.59 8.17
N SER A 58 16.05 -14.92 8.11
CA SER A 58 15.81 -15.75 9.28
C SER A 58 17.07 -15.89 10.12
N HIS A 59 16.99 -15.52 11.41
CA HIS A 59 18.13 -15.52 12.33
C HIS A 59 18.27 -16.82 13.12
N GLY A 60 17.44 -17.85 12.87
CA GLY A 60 17.53 -19.12 13.60
C GLY A 60 16.97 -20.36 12.90
N GLU A 61 17.50 -21.54 13.27
CA GLU A 61 17.06 -22.87 12.82
C GLU A 61 15.59 -23.17 13.19
N ILE A 62 15.07 -22.53 14.23
CA ILE A 62 13.69 -22.70 14.73
C ILE A 62 12.67 -22.17 13.70
N GLU A 63 12.91 -20.99 13.14
CA GLU A 63 12.04 -20.36 12.13
C GLU A 63 11.97 -21.22 10.86
N HIS A 64 13.12 -21.75 10.42
CA HIS A 64 13.18 -22.65 9.28
C HIS A 64 12.38 -23.93 9.50
N ARG A 65 12.48 -24.53 10.69
CA ARG A 65 11.70 -25.73 11.04
C ARG A 65 10.21 -25.44 11.00
N PHE A 66 9.80 -24.30 11.54
CA PHE A 66 8.40 -23.88 11.54
C PHE A 66 7.85 -23.73 10.11
N VAL A 67 8.60 -23.09 9.21
CA VAL A 67 8.21 -22.94 7.79
C VAL A 67 8.01 -24.29 7.10
N LEU A 68 8.91 -25.26 7.31
CA LEU A 68 8.79 -26.60 6.74
C LEU A 68 7.55 -27.35 7.27
N GLN A 69 7.28 -27.19 8.57
CA GLN A 69 6.10 -27.80 9.19
C GLN A 69 4.81 -27.17 8.67
N LEU A 70 4.77 -25.84 8.50
CA LEU A 70 3.62 -25.14 7.94
C LEU A 70 3.35 -25.57 6.49
N LEU A 71 4.40 -25.73 5.68
CA LEU A 71 4.29 -26.26 4.31
C LEU A 71 3.69 -27.66 4.30
N THR A 72 4.19 -28.56 5.15
CA THR A 72 3.67 -29.93 5.25
C THR A 72 2.19 -29.93 5.63
N LEU A 73 1.82 -29.09 6.59
CA LEU A 73 0.42 -28.94 7.02
C LEU A 73 -0.47 -28.37 5.91
N MET A 74 0.03 -27.41 5.14
CA MET A 74 -0.71 -26.85 4.00
C MET A 74 -0.91 -27.90 2.90
N ASP A 75 0.11 -28.71 2.59
CA ASP A 75 0.01 -29.80 1.61
C ASP A 75 -1.03 -30.86 2.04
N ASP A 76 -1.10 -31.18 3.34
CA ASP A 76 -2.13 -32.08 3.89
C ASP A 76 -3.55 -31.47 3.79
N ILE A 77 -3.69 -30.17 4.09
CA ILE A 77 -4.98 -29.46 4.04
C ILE A 77 -5.47 -29.28 2.60
N GLN A 78 -4.59 -29.10 1.63
CA GLN A 78 -4.97 -28.97 0.21
C GLN A 78 -5.72 -30.19 -0.31
N GLN A 79 -5.57 -31.35 0.32
CA GLN A 79 -6.33 -32.56 -0.02
C GLN A 79 -7.78 -32.52 0.50
N CYS A 80 -8.10 -31.61 1.42
CA CYS A 80 -9.42 -31.41 1.98
C CYS A 80 -10.21 -30.39 1.13
N SER A 81 -11.07 -30.86 0.23
CA SER A 81 -11.88 -29.99 -0.65
C SER A 81 -12.83 -29.00 0.07
N HIS A 82 -13.08 -29.21 1.36
CA HIS A 82 -13.98 -28.40 2.19
C HIS A 82 -13.25 -27.39 3.10
N VAL A 83 -11.92 -27.26 2.97
CA VAL A 83 -11.12 -26.33 3.78
C VAL A 83 -10.49 -25.26 2.88
N ILE A 84 -10.67 -24.00 3.24
CA ILE A 84 -10.06 -22.86 2.53
C ILE A 84 -8.99 -22.23 3.43
N VAL A 85 -7.79 -22.05 2.88
CA VAL A 85 -6.70 -21.34 3.55
C VAL A 85 -6.55 -19.95 2.94
N MET A 86 -6.62 -18.92 3.77
CA MET A 86 -6.38 -17.53 3.43
C MET A 86 -5.19 -17.04 4.24
N ALA A 87 -4.38 -16.17 3.65
CA ALA A 87 -3.27 -15.53 4.35
C ALA A 87 -3.19 -14.05 3.99
N ALA A 88 -2.82 -13.23 4.97
CA ALA A 88 -2.55 -11.82 4.82
C ALA A 88 -1.09 -11.51 5.17
N THR A 89 -0.51 -10.55 4.45
CA THR A 89 0.81 -10.02 4.73
C THR A 89 0.88 -8.59 4.22
N SER A 90 1.50 -7.70 4.99
CA SER A 90 1.84 -6.35 4.55
C SER A 90 3.12 -6.32 3.71
N ARG A 91 3.89 -7.42 3.71
CA ARG A 91 5.21 -7.54 3.07
C ARG A 91 5.28 -8.82 2.25
N PRO A 92 4.56 -8.94 1.12
CA PRO A 92 4.57 -10.15 0.30
C PRO A 92 6.00 -10.55 -0.11
N ASN A 93 6.87 -9.58 -0.35
CA ASN A 93 8.28 -9.73 -0.70
C ASN A 93 9.20 -10.27 0.40
N SER A 94 8.74 -10.25 1.66
CA SER A 94 9.45 -10.84 2.78
C SER A 94 9.05 -12.30 3.02
N VAL A 95 7.94 -12.76 2.44
CA VAL A 95 7.44 -14.13 2.62
C VAL A 95 8.28 -15.14 1.83
N ASN A 96 8.51 -16.30 2.43
CA ASN A 96 9.18 -17.43 1.81
C ASN A 96 8.50 -17.82 0.48
N PRO A 97 9.23 -17.86 -0.65
CA PRO A 97 8.66 -18.21 -1.95
C PRO A 97 7.97 -19.57 -2.01
N ALA A 98 8.39 -20.53 -1.17
CA ALA A 98 7.75 -21.85 -1.12
C ALA A 98 6.30 -21.78 -0.62
N LEU A 99 5.97 -20.77 0.19
CA LEU A 99 4.63 -20.54 0.72
C LEU A 99 3.78 -19.64 -0.18
N ARG A 100 4.34 -19.07 -1.25
CA ARG A 100 3.59 -18.35 -2.30
C ARG A 100 2.86 -19.27 -3.28
N ARG A 101 2.62 -20.52 -2.89
CA ARG A 101 1.87 -21.51 -3.69
C ARG A 101 0.36 -21.38 -3.51
N PHE A 102 -0.12 -20.25 -3.01
CA PHE A 102 -1.55 -19.96 -2.99
C PHE A 102 -2.07 -19.90 -4.42
N ALA A 103 -3.22 -20.52 -4.68
CA ALA A 103 -3.82 -20.55 -6.01
C ALA A 103 -4.21 -19.15 -6.53
N LEU A 104 -4.38 -18.20 -5.61
CA LEU A 104 -4.82 -16.84 -5.89
C LEU A 104 -4.02 -15.86 -5.00
N GLU A 105 -3.31 -14.94 -5.64
CA GLU A 105 -2.70 -13.78 -4.99
C GLU A 105 -3.52 -12.54 -5.34
N ILE A 106 -4.06 -11.84 -4.34
CA ILE A 106 -4.83 -10.62 -4.52
C ILE A 106 -4.07 -9.46 -3.90
N ASN A 107 -3.75 -8.45 -4.70
CA ASN A 107 -3.19 -7.20 -4.20
C ASN A 107 -4.32 -6.26 -3.79
N ILE A 108 -4.38 -5.90 -2.50
CA ILE A 108 -5.31 -4.91 -1.97
C ILE A 108 -4.54 -3.59 -1.85
N GLY A 109 -4.80 -2.68 -2.77
CA GLY A 109 -4.19 -1.35 -2.78
C GLY A 109 -4.92 -0.34 -1.91
N ILE A 110 -4.37 0.86 -1.85
CA ILE A 110 -5.02 2.02 -1.22
C ILE A 110 -6.35 2.32 -1.97
N PRO A 111 -7.45 2.58 -1.25
CA PRO A 111 -8.74 2.87 -1.88
C PRO A 111 -8.72 4.21 -2.64
N ASP A 112 -9.34 4.24 -3.82
CA ASP A 112 -9.61 5.47 -4.57
C ASP A 112 -10.73 6.30 -3.92
N VAL A 113 -11.04 7.50 -4.45
CA VAL A 113 -12.05 8.40 -3.87
C VAL A 113 -13.41 7.71 -3.74
N VAL A 114 -13.79 6.91 -4.74
CA VAL A 114 -15.08 6.21 -4.75
C VAL A 114 -15.11 5.12 -3.67
N ALA A 115 -14.07 4.30 -3.59
CA ALA A 115 -13.92 3.27 -2.56
C ALA A 115 -13.84 3.88 -1.16
N ARG A 116 -13.15 5.01 -0.98
CA ARG A 116 -13.11 5.73 0.31
C ARG A 116 -14.49 6.23 0.71
N LEU A 117 -15.25 6.81 -0.21
CA LEU A 117 -16.64 7.23 0.04
C LEU A 117 -17.51 6.04 0.46
N GLU A 118 -17.37 4.88 -0.19
CA GLU A 118 -18.08 3.65 0.18
C GLU A 118 -17.71 3.17 1.59
N ILE A 119 -16.41 3.14 1.91
CA ILE A 119 -15.91 2.78 3.25
C ILE A 119 -16.47 3.73 4.31
N ILE A 120 -16.40 5.04 4.07
CA ILE A 120 -16.96 6.08 4.95
C ILE A 120 -18.46 5.87 5.13
N CYS A 121 -19.23 5.62 4.06
CA CYS A 121 -20.66 5.34 4.14
C CYS A 121 -20.96 4.10 4.99
N ILE A 122 -20.13 3.05 4.90
CA ILE A 122 -20.30 1.83 5.70
C ILE A 122 -20.09 2.13 7.19
N HIS A 123 -19.03 2.85 7.55
CA HIS A 123 -18.73 3.19 8.94
C HIS A 123 -19.72 4.18 9.54
N THR A 124 -20.29 5.08 8.73
CA THR A 124 -21.25 6.10 9.17
C THR A 124 -22.71 5.66 9.09
N LYS A 125 -23.01 4.48 8.52
CA LYS A 125 -24.38 4.00 8.25
C LYS A 125 -25.34 4.03 9.44
N ASN A 126 -24.83 3.83 10.66
CA ASN A 126 -25.63 3.80 11.89
C ASN A 126 -25.37 5.03 12.79
N MET A 127 -24.73 6.06 12.27
CA MET A 127 -24.40 7.29 13.01
C MET A 127 -25.39 8.40 12.68
N LYS A 128 -25.67 9.27 13.67
CA LYS A 128 -26.34 10.54 13.41
C LYS A 128 -25.28 11.55 13.02
N LEU A 129 -25.20 11.86 11.74
CA LEU A 129 -24.31 12.89 11.22
C LEU A 129 -24.93 14.27 11.42
N GLY A 130 -24.09 15.30 11.61
CA GLY A 130 -24.53 16.69 11.60
C GLY A 130 -24.94 17.14 10.20
N ASP A 131 -25.80 18.14 10.10
CA ASP A 131 -26.28 18.68 8.82
C ASP A 131 -25.15 19.31 7.98
N ASP A 132 -24.01 19.62 8.61
CA ASP A 132 -22.81 20.20 8.00
C ASP A 132 -21.78 19.16 7.50
N VAL A 133 -22.06 17.86 7.67
CA VAL A 133 -21.13 16.79 7.31
C VAL A 133 -21.31 16.36 5.85
N ASP A 134 -20.34 16.68 5.01
CA ASP A 134 -20.27 16.22 3.62
C ASP A 134 -19.28 15.04 3.46
N LEU A 135 -19.81 13.83 3.31
CA LEU A 135 -19.00 12.61 3.14
C LEU A 135 -18.22 12.59 1.83
N VAL A 136 -18.72 13.25 0.77
CA VAL A 136 -18.03 13.34 -0.52
C VAL A 136 -16.81 14.23 -0.37
N GLN A 137 -16.96 15.36 0.32
CA GLN A 137 -15.82 16.22 0.63
C GLN A 137 -14.76 15.47 1.45
N ILE A 138 -15.18 14.73 2.49
CA ILE A 138 -14.27 13.94 3.33
C ILE A 138 -13.52 12.89 2.51
N ALA A 139 -14.18 12.19 1.60
CA ALA A 139 -13.53 11.20 0.73
C ALA A 139 -12.46 11.82 -0.19
N ASN A 140 -12.67 13.07 -0.63
CA ASN A 140 -11.69 13.81 -1.42
C ASN A 140 -10.51 14.29 -0.58
N GLU A 141 -10.75 14.71 0.67
CA GLU A 141 -9.73 15.24 1.59
C GLU A 141 -8.92 14.14 2.32
N THR A 142 -9.42 12.91 2.39
CA THR A 142 -8.76 11.76 3.06
C THR A 142 -7.89 10.97 2.10
N TYR A 143 -7.04 11.67 1.35
CA TYR A 143 -6.19 11.03 0.36
C TYR A 143 -5.15 10.08 0.99
N GLY A 144 -5.00 8.87 0.45
CA GLY A 144 -4.03 7.90 0.95
C GLY A 144 -4.46 7.15 2.22
N TYR A 145 -5.60 7.53 2.82
CA TYR A 145 -6.15 6.86 4.00
C TYR A 145 -6.62 5.46 3.64
N VAL A 146 -6.26 4.47 4.46
CA VAL A 146 -6.77 3.11 4.33
C VAL A 146 -8.02 2.90 5.18
N GLY A 147 -8.69 1.76 5.03
CA GLY A 147 -9.93 1.48 5.77
C GLY A 147 -9.80 1.63 7.29
N ALA A 148 -8.65 1.28 7.87
CA ALA A 148 -8.37 1.48 9.29
C ALA A 148 -8.25 2.97 9.68
N ASP A 149 -7.55 3.77 8.86
CA ASP A 149 -7.41 5.21 9.10
C ASP A 149 -8.79 5.90 8.98
N LEU A 150 -9.56 5.57 7.94
CA LEU A 150 -10.92 6.07 7.75
C LEU A 150 -11.83 5.67 8.91
N ALA A 151 -11.77 4.42 9.35
CA ALA A 151 -12.56 3.97 10.49
C ALA A 151 -12.23 4.79 11.74
N SER A 152 -10.93 5.09 11.98
CA SER A 152 -10.48 5.85 13.14
C SER A 152 -11.11 7.24 13.23
N LEU A 153 -11.29 7.92 12.10
CA LEU A 153 -11.93 9.25 12.02
C LEU A 153 -13.34 9.31 12.62
N PHE A 154 -14.01 8.16 12.73
CA PHE A 154 -15.41 8.06 13.17
C PHE A 154 -15.57 7.34 14.52
N VAL A 155 -14.47 7.03 15.23
CA VAL A 155 -14.50 6.26 16.49
C VAL A 155 -15.03 7.08 17.68
N THR A 156 -15.13 8.41 17.58
CA THR A 156 -15.66 9.24 18.69
C THR A 156 -16.74 10.23 18.24
N GLN A 157 -17.76 10.42 19.08
CA GLN A 157 -18.90 11.33 18.81
C GLN A 157 -18.53 12.82 18.72
N GLU A 158 -17.27 13.22 18.96
CA GLU A 158 -16.92 14.65 19.05
C GLU A 158 -15.65 15.12 18.33
N ASN A 159 -14.77 14.27 17.77
CA ASN A 159 -13.42 14.76 17.39
C ASN A 159 -12.94 14.52 15.94
N PHE A 160 -13.85 14.52 14.97
CA PHE A 160 -13.54 14.41 13.53
C PHE A 160 -12.45 15.41 13.05
N ARG A 161 -12.55 16.69 13.46
CA ARG A 161 -11.61 17.75 13.08
C ARG A 161 -10.25 17.67 13.79
N PHE A 162 -10.19 17.00 14.94
CA PHE A 162 -8.97 16.90 15.74
C PHE A 162 -8.04 15.78 15.24
N GLU A 163 -8.62 14.69 14.73
CA GLU A 163 -7.88 13.50 14.25
C GLU A 163 -7.31 13.68 12.83
N LEU A 164 -7.99 14.42 11.94
CA LEU A 164 -7.47 14.77 10.61
C LEU A 164 -6.15 15.56 10.66
N ASN A 165 -5.93 16.35 11.70
CA ASN A 165 -4.72 17.18 11.84
C ASN A 165 -3.52 16.44 12.47
N GLN A 166 -3.69 15.20 12.94
CA GLN A 166 -2.68 14.49 13.72
C GLN A 166 -2.34 13.08 13.22
N SER A 167 -3.16 12.48 12.36
CA SER A 167 -2.93 11.13 11.87
C SER A 167 -2.06 11.15 10.60
N ASN A 168 -0.81 10.68 10.74
CA ASN A 168 -0.03 10.22 9.60
C ASN A 168 -0.38 8.75 9.34
N PRO A 169 -0.67 8.34 8.09
CA PRO A 169 -1.03 6.96 7.78
C PRO A 169 0.06 5.96 8.20
N SER A 170 -0.35 4.89 8.87
CA SER A 170 0.55 3.90 9.48
C SER A 170 1.25 2.97 8.46
N ALA A 171 0.90 3.04 7.18
CA ALA A 171 1.43 2.20 6.11
C ALA A 171 2.77 2.69 5.52
N LEU A 172 3.32 3.80 6.03
CA LEU A 172 4.43 4.53 5.41
C LEU A 172 5.77 4.30 6.14
N HIS A 173 6.49 3.25 5.75
CA HIS A 173 7.95 3.24 5.78
C HIS A 173 8.46 3.43 4.32
N GLU A 174 9.14 4.47 3.87
CA GLU A 174 9.08 5.91 4.11
C GLU A 174 9.25 6.55 2.70
N ILE A 175 8.19 6.46 1.88
CA ILE A 175 8.00 7.27 0.67
C ILE A 175 6.79 8.13 0.99
N VAL A 176 7.03 9.38 1.35
CA VAL A 176 5.97 10.28 1.79
C VAL A 176 5.25 10.81 0.55
N ILE A 177 3.94 10.58 0.50
CA ILE A 177 3.07 11.26 -0.44
C ILE A 177 2.85 12.66 0.13
N GLU A 178 3.35 13.67 -0.57
CA GLU A 178 3.22 15.07 -0.18
C GLU A 178 2.09 15.74 -0.97
N GLU A 179 1.32 16.60 -0.29
CA GLU A 179 0.47 17.59 -0.95
C GLU A 179 1.30 18.86 -1.17
N PRO A 180 1.72 19.15 -2.42
CA PRO A 180 2.57 20.28 -2.70
C PRO A 180 1.80 21.59 -2.50
N ARG A 181 2.28 22.46 -1.60
CA ARG A 181 1.71 23.80 -1.38
C ARG A 181 2.37 24.89 -2.22
N THR A 182 3.48 24.57 -2.88
CA THR A 182 4.26 25.51 -3.70
C THR A 182 3.45 25.90 -4.94
N THR A 183 3.40 27.19 -5.24
CA THR A 183 2.73 27.76 -6.41
C THR A 183 3.76 28.35 -7.39
N TRP A 184 3.31 28.74 -8.59
CA TRP A 184 4.17 29.42 -9.56
C TRP A 184 4.69 30.79 -9.08
N GLU A 185 4.01 31.40 -8.12
CA GLU A 185 4.37 32.69 -7.50
C GLU A 185 5.56 32.54 -6.54
N ASP A 186 5.73 31.36 -5.94
CA ASP A 186 6.83 31.04 -5.02
C ASP A 186 8.19 30.87 -5.73
N ILE A 187 8.21 30.90 -7.07
CA ILE A 187 9.39 30.66 -7.89
C ILE A 187 9.77 31.94 -8.63
N GLY A 188 10.90 32.55 -8.29
CA GLY A 188 11.40 33.73 -9.00
C GLY A 188 11.99 33.39 -10.38
N GLY A 189 11.62 34.14 -11.42
CA GLY A 189 12.17 34.00 -12.77
C GLY A 189 11.73 32.74 -13.51
N LEU A 190 12.58 32.23 -14.42
CA LEU A 190 12.31 31.02 -15.22
C LEU A 190 11.02 31.07 -16.08
N GLU A 191 10.59 32.27 -16.48
CA GLU A 191 9.29 32.50 -17.16
C GLU A 191 9.10 31.65 -18.43
N ASN A 192 10.18 31.41 -19.18
CA ASN A 192 10.11 30.54 -20.36
C ASN A 192 9.87 29.07 -19.97
N VAL A 193 10.50 28.60 -18.90
CA VAL A 193 10.37 27.22 -18.39
C VAL A 193 9.00 27.01 -17.75
N LYS A 194 8.54 27.95 -16.91
CA LYS A 194 7.18 27.90 -16.34
C LYS A 194 6.12 27.78 -17.43
N ARG A 195 6.22 28.61 -18.47
CA ARG A 195 5.29 28.59 -19.61
C ARG A 195 5.34 27.27 -20.39
N GLU A 196 6.51 26.67 -20.52
CA GLU A 196 6.68 25.38 -21.20
C GLU A 196 6.05 24.22 -20.42
N LEU A 197 6.27 24.18 -19.09
CA LEU A 197 5.64 23.20 -18.21
C LEU A 197 4.11 23.33 -18.19
N GLN A 198 3.59 24.56 -18.04
CA GLN A 198 2.15 24.85 -18.05
C GLN A 198 1.48 24.38 -19.35
N ARG A 199 2.11 24.60 -20.51
CA ARG A 199 1.60 24.07 -21.79
C ARG A 199 1.57 22.54 -21.80
N HIS A 200 2.58 21.90 -21.21
CA HIS A 200 2.65 20.44 -21.13
C HIS A 200 1.50 19.89 -20.28
N VAL A 201 1.19 20.53 -19.14
CA VAL A 201 0.05 20.19 -18.26
C VAL A 201 -1.30 20.39 -18.94
N GLN A 202 -1.52 21.54 -19.60
CA GLN A 202 -2.77 21.84 -20.32
C GLN A 202 -3.10 20.80 -21.40
N TYR A 203 -2.08 20.18 -21.99
CA TYR A 203 -2.25 19.07 -22.93
C TYR A 203 -2.78 17.79 -22.25
N TYR A 204 -2.38 17.51 -21.00
CA TYR A 204 -2.84 16.36 -20.23
C TYR A 204 -4.31 16.49 -19.78
N ASP A 205 -4.71 17.66 -19.31
CA ASP A 205 -6.08 17.92 -18.81
C ASP A 205 -7.13 17.88 -19.95
N GLY A 206 -6.77 18.31 -21.16
CA GLY A 206 -7.71 18.43 -22.28
C GLY A 206 -8.14 17.13 -22.99
N HIS A 207 -7.45 15.99 -22.79
CA HIS A 207 -7.67 14.78 -23.63
C HIS A 207 -7.41 13.40 -22.96
N PRO A 208 -8.12 13.03 -21.88
CA PRO A 208 -7.97 11.70 -21.26
C PRO A 208 -8.29 10.52 -22.19
N ARG A 209 -9.13 10.71 -23.23
CA ARG A 209 -9.58 9.63 -24.15
C ARG A 209 -8.72 9.42 -25.42
N LYS A 210 -7.73 10.27 -25.71
CA LYS A 210 -6.88 10.09 -26.91
C LYS A 210 -5.75 9.06 -26.71
N PHE A 211 -5.54 8.59 -25.48
CA PHE A 211 -4.49 7.63 -25.14
C PHE A 211 -4.76 6.19 -25.61
N LEU A 212 -6.01 5.81 -25.88
CA LEU A 212 -6.35 4.43 -26.23
C LEU A 212 -6.03 4.02 -27.68
N LYS A 213 -5.43 4.89 -28.50
CA LYS A 213 -5.26 4.64 -29.95
C LYS A 213 -3.88 4.92 -30.53
N PHE A 214 -2.87 5.21 -29.73
CA PHE A 214 -1.49 5.31 -30.23
C PHE A 214 -0.60 4.27 -29.56
N ASP A 215 -0.37 3.16 -30.27
CA ASP A 215 0.82 2.34 -30.13
C ASP A 215 2.05 3.21 -30.47
N THR A 216 2.58 3.95 -29.50
CA THR A 216 3.92 4.54 -29.62
C THR A 216 4.55 4.72 -28.23
N THR A 217 5.71 4.11 -28.07
CA THR A 217 6.67 4.20 -26.96
C THR A 217 7.23 5.62 -26.78
N SER A 218 6.40 6.60 -26.42
CA SER A 218 6.89 7.93 -26.05
C SER A 218 7.02 7.99 -24.54
N SER A 219 8.22 8.19 -23.98
CA SER A 219 8.41 8.33 -22.54
C SER A 219 7.81 9.66 -22.05
N HIS A 220 6.74 9.62 -21.26
CA HIS A 220 5.98 10.79 -20.78
C HIS A 220 6.67 11.53 -19.60
N GLY A 221 8.00 11.67 -19.64
CA GLY A 221 8.78 12.24 -18.54
C GLY A 221 9.30 13.65 -18.84
N VAL A 222 9.36 14.51 -17.81
CA VAL A 222 10.05 15.80 -17.85
C VAL A 222 11.40 15.66 -17.15
N LEU A 223 12.48 16.04 -17.83
CA LEU A 223 13.84 16.04 -17.26
C LEU A 223 14.26 17.48 -16.93
N PHE A 224 14.44 17.76 -15.63
CA PHE A 224 15.03 19.02 -15.18
C PHE A 224 16.55 18.88 -15.04
N PHE A 225 17.32 19.76 -15.68
CA PHE A 225 18.79 19.79 -15.55
C PHE A 225 19.30 21.20 -15.26
N GLY A 226 20.43 21.29 -14.56
CA GLY A 226 21.09 22.56 -14.18
C GLY A 226 21.83 22.45 -12.85
N PRO A 227 22.56 23.49 -12.42
CA PRO A 227 23.29 23.47 -11.14
C PRO A 227 22.34 23.28 -9.93
N PRO A 228 22.83 22.74 -8.80
CA PRO A 228 22.05 22.62 -7.57
C PRO A 228 21.57 24.01 -7.09
N GLY A 229 20.39 24.07 -6.46
CA GLY A 229 19.82 25.33 -5.97
C GLY A 229 19.08 26.18 -7.01
N CYS A 230 18.98 25.75 -8.27
CA CYS A 230 18.22 26.48 -9.32
C CYS A 230 16.70 26.22 -9.33
N GLY A 231 16.11 25.72 -8.23
CA GLY A 231 14.66 25.59 -8.08
C GLY A 231 13.98 24.44 -8.84
N LYS A 232 14.72 23.39 -9.26
CA LYS A 232 14.16 22.22 -9.98
C LYS A 232 13.06 21.50 -9.17
N THR A 233 13.34 21.19 -7.90
CA THR A 233 12.37 20.57 -6.99
C THR A 233 11.16 21.47 -6.74
N LEU A 234 11.37 22.80 -6.66
CA LEU A 234 10.27 23.77 -6.50
C LEU A 234 9.38 23.82 -7.74
N LEU A 235 9.97 23.80 -8.95
CA LEU A 235 9.21 23.73 -10.21
C LEU A 235 8.36 22.47 -10.29
N ALA A 236 8.91 21.32 -9.91
CA ALA A 236 8.17 20.06 -9.90
C ALA A 236 7.00 20.09 -8.90
N LYS A 237 7.20 20.67 -7.72
CA LYS A 237 6.14 20.86 -6.71
C LYS A 237 5.06 21.84 -7.18
N ALA A 238 5.45 22.96 -7.79
CA ALA A 238 4.48 23.93 -8.35
C ALA A 238 3.64 23.33 -9.48
N MET A 239 4.26 22.51 -10.34
CA MET A 239 3.56 21.76 -11.39
C MET A 239 2.58 20.75 -10.81
N ALA A 240 2.99 19.99 -9.79
CA ALA A 240 2.12 19.03 -9.12
C ALA A 240 0.92 19.70 -8.43
N ASN A 241 1.15 20.87 -7.79
CA ASN A 241 0.08 21.67 -7.19
C ASN A 241 -0.91 22.21 -8.24
N GLU A 242 -0.42 22.71 -9.38
CA GLU A 242 -1.30 23.16 -10.48
C GLU A 242 -2.15 22.02 -11.04
N CYS A 243 -1.59 20.81 -11.10
CA CYS A 243 -2.32 19.61 -11.52
C CYS A 243 -3.24 19.03 -10.42
N GLN A 244 -3.32 19.67 -9.24
CA GLN A 244 -3.98 19.13 -8.04
C GLN A 244 -3.59 17.67 -7.78
N SER A 245 -2.31 17.37 -7.98
CA SER A 245 -1.76 16.01 -8.00
C SER A 245 -0.80 15.80 -6.84
N ASN A 246 -0.81 14.57 -6.34
CA ASN A 246 0.07 14.13 -5.27
C ASN A 246 1.52 14.18 -5.70
N PHE A 247 2.41 14.53 -4.78
CA PHE A 247 3.83 14.62 -5.08
C PHE A 247 4.57 13.51 -4.33
N ILE A 248 5.19 12.61 -5.08
CA ILE A 248 6.06 11.58 -4.51
C ILE A 248 7.49 11.92 -4.88
N SER A 249 8.31 12.22 -3.88
CA SER A 249 9.73 12.47 -4.09
C SER A 249 10.56 11.24 -3.73
N VAL A 250 11.43 10.81 -4.64
CA VAL A 250 12.40 9.74 -4.41
C VAL A 250 13.79 10.32 -4.61
N LYS A 251 14.64 10.26 -3.59
CA LYS A 251 16.01 10.79 -3.67
C LYS A 251 16.97 9.77 -4.30
N GLY A 252 17.96 10.23 -5.05
CA GLY A 252 18.97 9.39 -5.71
C GLY A 252 19.63 8.35 -4.80
N PRO A 253 20.14 8.73 -3.60
CA PRO A 253 20.69 7.77 -2.65
C PRO A 253 19.69 6.69 -2.18
N GLN A 254 18.42 7.05 -2.05
CA GLN A 254 17.35 6.12 -1.69
C GLN A 254 17.04 5.15 -2.84
N LEU A 255 17.02 5.67 -4.07
CA LEU A 255 16.88 4.86 -5.29
C LEU A 255 18.07 3.88 -5.47
N LEU A 256 19.28 4.30 -5.13
CA LEU A 256 20.47 3.44 -5.16
C LEU A 256 20.43 2.33 -4.11
N ALA A 257 20.01 2.65 -2.89
CA ALA A 257 19.81 1.64 -1.85
C ALA A 257 18.78 0.59 -2.30
N MET A 258 17.75 1.01 -3.03
CA MET A 258 16.77 0.10 -3.64
C MET A 258 17.39 -0.75 -4.77
N TRP A 259 18.26 -0.18 -5.62
CA TRP A 259 18.90 -0.89 -6.74
C TRP A 259 20.01 -1.86 -6.32
N PHE A 260 20.84 -1.53 -5.33
CA PHE A 260 21.98 -2.37 -4.93
C PHE A 260 21.69 -3.32 -3.76
N GLY A 261 20.58 -3.14 -3.03
CA GLY A 261 20.15 -4.01 -1.93
C GLY A 261 19.35 -5.24 -2.37
N GLU A 262 18.15 -5.05 -2.94
CA GLU A 262 17.29 -6.08 -3.54
C GLU A 262 16.52 -5.44 -4.74
N PRO A 263 17.01 -5.56 -5.98
CA PRO A 263 16.72 -4.60 -7.07
C PRO A 263 15.30 -4.55 -7.63
N GLU A 264 14.54 -5.65 -7.65
CA GLU A 264 13.29 -5.71 -8.42
C GLU A 264 12.00 -5.34 -7.66
N PRO A 265 11.79 -5.73 -6.39
CA PRO A 265 10.54 -5.44 -5.70
C PRO A 265 10.39 -3.99 -5.25
N ASN A 266 11.48 -3.32 -4.84
CA ASN A 266 11.41 -1.99 -4.20
C ASN A 266 11.15 -0.86 -5.19
N VAL A 267 11.75 -0.93 -6.38
CA VAL A 267 11.50 0.06 -7.44
C VAL A 267 10.08 -0.10 -7.97
N ARG A 268 9.62 -1.35 -8.17
CA ARG A 268 8.23 -1.61 -8.56
C ARG A 268 7.24 -1.07 -7.54
N ASP A 269 7.52 -1.24 -6.25
CA ASP A 269 6.70 -0.70 -5.16
C ASP A 269 6.57 0.84 -5.24
N VAL A 270 7.64 1.57 -5.56
CA VAL A 270 7.57 3.03 -5.80
C VAL A 270 6.59 3.38 -6.93
N PHE A 271 6.71 2.69 -8.07
CA PHE A 271 5.82 2.94 -9.22
C PHE A 271 4.40 2.45 -8.98
N ASP A 272 4.21 1.37 -8.22
CA ASP A 272 2.90 0.85 -7.84
C ASP A 272 2.22 1.82 -6.87
N LYS A 273 2.96 2.40 -5.92
CA LYS A 273 2.48 3.48 -5.04
C LYS A 273 2.11 4.74 -5.82
N ALA A 274 2.95 5.16 -6.77
CA ALA A 274 2.62 6.29 -7.65
C ALA A 274 1.37 6.02 -8.51
N ARG A 275 1.15 4.77 -8.96
CA ARG A 275 -0.06 4.36 -9.68
C ARG A 275 -1.29 4.30 -8.79
N GLN A 276 -1.15 3.82 -7.55
CA GLN A 276 -2.21 3.82 -6.54
C GLN A 276 -2.57 5.24 -6.13
N ALA A 277 -1.59 6.12 -6.11
CA ALA A 277 -1.76 7.53 -5.87
C ALA A 277 -2.34 8.29 -7.09
N ALA A 278 -3.36 7.74 -7.78
CA ALA A 278 -3.94 8.32 -9.00
C ALA A 278 -4.12 9.86 -8.92
N SER A 279 -3.74 10.52 -10.02
CA SER A 279 -3.27 11.92 -10.09
C SER A 279 -2.05 12.18 -9.20
N CYS A 280 -0.87 11.72 -9.66
CA CYS A 280 0.41 11.87 -8.99
C CYS A 280 1.54 12.29 -9.94
N VAL A 281 2.40 13.18 -9.44
CA VAL A 281 3.72 13.49 -9.96
C VAL A 281 4.76 12.69 -9.17
N LEU A 282 5.39 11.73 -9.84
CA LEU A 282 6.54 11.00 -9.32
C LEU A 282 7.82 11.73 -9.71
N PHE A 283 8.52 12.28 -8.72
CA PHE A 283 9.72 13.07 -8.90
C PHE A 283 10.95 12.35 -8.35
N PHE A 284 11.95 12.15 -9.21
CA PHE A 284 13.25 11.60 -8.83
C PHE A 284 14.24 12.76 -8.66
N ASP A 285 14.62 13.05 -7.42
CA ASP A 285 15.56 14.11 -7.07
C ASP A 285 16.98 13.54 -6.94
N GLU A 286 18.01 14.37 -7.13
CA GLU A 286 19.43 13.99 -6.98
C GLU A 286 19.86 12.77 -7.82
N LEU A 287 19.32 12.59 -9.02
CA LEU A 287 19.73 11.51 -9.94
C LEU A 287 21.19 11.61 -10.37
N ASP A 288 21.81 12.78 -10.26
CA ASP A 288 23.23 13.03 -10.52
C ASP A 288 24.15 12.53 -9.40
N ALA A 289 23.60 12.16 -8.23
CA ALA A 289 24.34 11.50 -7.14
C ALA A 289 24.54 9.99 -7.36
N ILE A 290 24.21 9.50 -8.56
CA ILE A 290 24.25 8.09 -9.01
C ILE A 290 25.40 7.85 -9.98
#